data_AF-A0A7W4UUY9-F1
#
_entry.id   AF-A0A7W4UUY9-F1
#
_cell.length_a   1.000
_cell.length_b   1.000
_cell.length_c   1.000
_cell.angle_alpha   90.00
_cell.angle_beta   90.00
_cell.angle_gamma   90.00
#
_symmetry.space_group_name_H-M   'P 1'
#
loop_
_entity.id
_entity.type
_entity.pdbx_description
1 polymer ?
#
loop_
_entity_poly.entity_id
_entity_poly.type
_entity_poly.pdbx_seq_one_letter_code
_entity_poly.pdbx_strand_id
1 'polypeptide(L)'
;MTSTDPVDTVLHDFSLDAKNLTRSAINGIRATIGISGAVAFILGIVLLFWPVKTIAVLAVFLGIYFVVAGVMRLAIGIFSKGIGGGLRTLNILLGVLLVVAGVVSLKNVATAATVLVIFAIAFVGVGWIIDGVMALAESGRTPNSGWAIAFGILSILAGIVVLVLPASSAAFLILFSAIALIVLGIIGVVRAFTFGRDVLAAAK
;
A
#
# COMPACT_ATOMS: atom_id res chain seq x y z
N MET A 1 -27.38 -29.42 26.77
CA MET A 1 -26.08 -30.11 26.62
C MET A 1 -25.04 -29.04 26.33
N THR A 2 -24.30 -28.65 27.35
CA THR A 2 -23.33 -27.55 27.34
C THR A 2 -21.98 -28.06 26.85
N SER A 3 -21.55 -27.65 25.65
CA SER A 3 -20.15 -27.77 25.26
C SER A 3 -19.38 -26.70 26.03
N THR A 4 -18.60 -27.12 27.03
CA THR A 4 -17.63 -26.28 27.73
C THR A 4 -16.25 -26.63 27.20
N ASP A 5 -15.99 -26.32 25.93
CA ASP A 5 -14.64 -26.35 25.41
C ASP A 5 -13.92 -25.04 25.77
N PRO A 6 -12.74 -25.09 26.40
CA PRO A 6 -12.00 -23.89 26.82
C PRO A 6 -11.48 -23.05 25.64
N VAL A 7 -11.60 -23.56 24.40
CA VAL A 7 -11.26 -22.83 23.17
C VAL A 7 -12.41 -21.90 22.73
N ASP A 8 -13.67 -22.32 22.90
CA ASP A 8 -14.85 -21.54 22.51
C ASP A 8 -14.98 -20.26 23.36
N THR A 9 -14.59 -20.34 24.64
CA THR A 9 -14.60 -19.18 25.55
C THR A 9 -13.59 -18.12 25.18
N VAL A 10 -12.41 -18.50 24.68
CA VAL A 10 -11.38 -17.55 24.22
C VAL A 10 -11.75 -16.92 22.87
N LEU A 11 -12.35 -17.69 21.94
CA LEU A 11 -12.83 -17.16 20.66
C LEU A 11 -14.02 -16.19 20.82
N HIS A 12 -14.87 -16.40 21.83
CA HIS A 12 -15.93 -15.46 22.19
C HIS A 12 -15.42 -14.12 22.75
N ASP A 13 -14.24 -14.10 23.37
CA ASP A 13 -13.62 -12.89 23.94
C ASP A 13 -12.94 -12.01 22.87
N PHE A 14 -12.48 -12.62 21.76
CA PHE A 14 -11.94 -11.91 20.58
C PHE A 14 -12.98 -11.59 19.50
N SER A 15 -14.14 -12.26 19.53
CA SER A 15 -15.32 -11.84 18.79
C SER A 15 -15.83 -10.54 19.41
N LEU A 16 -15.35 -9.39 18.92
CA LEU A 16 -15.88 -8.08 19.28
C LEU A 16 -17.41 -8.10 19.12
N ASP A 17 -18.10 -8.30 20.24
CA ASP A 17 -19.54 -8.42 20.30
C ASP A 17 -20.14 -7.08 19.87
N ALA A 18 -20.53 -7.00 18.59
CA ALA A 18 -21.00 -5.77 17.96
C ALA A 18 -22.20 -5.16 18.69
N LYS A 19 -22.89 -5.97 19.51
CA LYS A 19 -23.97 -5.57 20.39
C LYS A 19 -23.52 -4.70 21.58
N ASN A 20 -22.25 -4.79 21.99
CA ASN A 20 -21.65 -4.03 23.09
C ASN A 20 -20.81 -2.81 22.63
N LEU A 21 -20.73 -2.55 21.33
CA LEU A 21 -20.05 -1.36 20.80
C LEU A 21 -20.89 -0.11 21.03
N THR A 22 -20.36 0.86 21.79
CA THR A 22 -20.99 2.16 22.03
C THR A 22 -21.28 2.86 20.69
N ARG A 23 -22.42 3.59 20.57
CA ARG A 23 -22.79 4.33 19.33
C ARG A 23 -21.64 5.18 18.74
N SER A 24 -20.76 5.70 19.59
CA SER A 24 -19.55 6.44 19.20
C SER A 24 -18.50 5.59 18.46
N ALA A 25 -18.32 4.31 18.84
CA ALA A 25 -17.42 3.38 18.16
C ALA A 25 -17.95 3.00 16.78
N ILE A 26 -19.26 2.73 16.68
CA ILE A 26 -19.94 2.45 15.40
C ILE A 26 -19.84 3.66 14.46
N ASN A 27 -20.09 4.88 14.96
CA ASN A 27 -19.93 6.10 14.16
C ASN A 27 -18.46 6.38 13.81
N GLY A 28 -17.50 6.07 14.68
CA GLY A 28 -16.07 6.22 14.41
C GLY A 28 -15.57 5.29 13.30
N ILE A 29 -16.02 4.02 13.31
CA ILE A 29 -15.71 3.05 12.26
C ILE A 29 -16.35 3.48 10.93
N ARG A 30 -17.62 3.90 10.94
CA ARG A 30 -18.31 4.41 9.74
C ARG A 30 -17.65 5.67 9.17
N ALA A 31 -17.24 6.61 10.03
CA ALA A 31 -16.53 7.81 9.61
C ALA A 31 -15.19 7.46 8.97
N THR A 32 -14.41 6.56 9.58
CA THR A 32 -13.11 6.14 9.04
C THR A 32 -13.25 5.45 7.68
N ILE A 33 -14.22 4.53 7.54
CA ILE A 33 -14.50 3.84 6.27
C ILE A 33 -15.02 4.81 5.21
N GLY A 34 -15.92 5.72 5.58
CA GLY A 34 -16.48 6.71 4.66
C GLY A 34 -15.45 7.72 4.17
N ILE A 35 -14.62 8.25 5.08
CA ILE A 35 -13.55 9.20 4.75
C ILE A 35 -12.48 8.53 3.89
N SER A 36 -12.00 7.34 4.28
CA SER A 36 -11.02 6.60 3.46
C SER A 36 -11.56 6.25 2.07
N GLY A 37 -12.83 5.84 1.96
CA GLY A 37 -13.49 5.58 0.68
C GLY A 37 -13.62 6.83 -0.20
N ALA A 38 -14.00 7.97 0.38
CA ALA A 38 -14.08 9.24 -0.35
C ALA A 38 -12.70 9.72 -0.82
N VAL A 39 -11.67 9.61 0.03
CA VAL A 39 -10.29 9.94 -0.33
C VAL A 39 -9.79 9.03 -1.46
N ALA A 40 -10.02 7.71 -1.36
CA ALA A 40 -9.64 6.76 -2.40
C ALA A 40 -10.32 7.07 -3.74
N PHE A 41 -11.60 7.44 -3.73
CA PHE A 41 -12.34 7.83 -4.93
C PHE A 41 -11.77 9.10 -5.58
N ILE A 42 -11.52 10.15 -4.79
CA ILE A 42 -10.92 11.40 -5.30
C ILE A 42 -9.53 11.13 -5.87
N LEU A 43 -8.70 10.36 -5.16
CA LEU A 43 -7.37 9.98 -5.65
C LEU A 43 -7.45 9.17 -6.94
N GLY A 44 -8.42 8.27 -7.08
CA GLY A 44 -8.67 7.52 -8.31
C GLY A 44 -8.98 8.42 -9.50
N ILE A 45 -9.84 9.43 -9.32
CA ILE A 45 -10.16 10.43 -10.34
C ILE A 45 -8.92 11.25 -10.71
N VAL A 46 -8.20 11.78 -9.72
CA VAL A 46 -6.99 12.58 -9.95
C VAL A 46 -5.94 11.78 -10.72
N LEU A 47 -5.76 10.50 -10.39
CA LEU A 47 -4.83 9.61 -11.08
C LEU A 47 -5.27 9.36 -12.53
N LEU A 48 -6.57 9.24 -12.80
CA LEU A 48 -7.11 9.00 -14.14
C LEU A 48 -6.88 10.20 -15.06
N PHE A 49 -7.14 11.41 -14.57
CA PHE A 49 -7.03 12.61 -15.39
C PHE A 49 -5.59 13.14 -15.45
N TRP A 50 -4.86 13.15 -14.34
CA TRP A 50 -3.54 13.78 -14.21
C TRP A 50 -2.45 12.80 -13.71
N PRO A 51 -2.25 11.62 -14.32
CA PRO A 51 -1.27 10.65 -13.85
C PRO A 51 0.15 11.22 -13.87
N VAL A 52 0.54 11.82 -15.00
CA VAL A 52 1.91 12.34 -15.21
C VAL A 52 2.23 13.48 -14.24
N LYS A 53 1.29 14.42 -14.04
CA LYS A 53 1.51 15.56 -13.14
C LYS A 53 1.55 15.13 -11.68
N THR A 54 0.70 14.20 -11.28
CA THR A 54 0.67 13.67 -9.90
C THR A 54 2.00 13.01 -9.56
N ILE A 55 2.55 12.20 -10.46
CA ILE A 55 3.83 11.53 -10.27
C ILE A 55 5.00 12.54 -10.26
N ALA A 56 4.94 13.57 -11.12
CA ALA A 56 5.94 14.64 -11.12
C ALA A 56 5.95 15.41 -9.79
N VAL A 57 4.79 15.71 -9.21
CA VAL A 57 4.68 16.35 -7.90
C VAL A 57 5.29 15.46 -6.81
N LEU A 58 5.00 14.15 -6.82
CA LEU A 58 5.61 13.20 -5.91
C LEU A 58 7.13 13.14 -6.06
N ALA A 59 7.64 13.16 -7.29
CA ALA A 59 9.08 13.20 -7.57
C ALA A 59 9.75 14.45 -6.97
N VAL A 60 9.10 15.62 -7.05
CA VAL A 60 9.62 16.85 -6.44
C VAL A 60 9.68 16.72 -4.92
N PHE A 61 8.59 16.29 -4.28
CA PHE A 61 8.57 16.10 -2.82
C PHE A 61 9.62 15.10 -2.36
N LEU A 62 9.78 13.99 -3.08
CA LEU A 62 10.81 12.99 -2.78
C LEU A 62 12.21 13.56 -2.95
N GLY A 63 12.46 14.34 -4.01
CA GLY A 63 13.75 14.99 -4.25
C GLY A 63 14.12 15.95 -3.12
N ILE A 64 13.18 16.79 -2.67
CA ILE A 64 13.37 17.67 -1.51
C ILE A 64 13.68 16.85 -0.26
N TYR A 65 12.90 15.80 0.00
CA TYR A 65 13.13 14.91 1.14
C TYR A 65 14.52 14.28 1.11
N PHE A 66 15.00 13.80 -0.05
CA PHE A 66 16.34 13.24 -0.19
C PHE A 66 17.45 14.26 0.11
N VAL A 67 17.30 15.51 -0.35
CA VAL A 67 18.26 16.57 -0.01
C VAL A 67 18.28 16.82 1.49
N VAL A 68 17.12 17.02 2.13
CA VAL A 68 17.03 17.29 3.57
C VAL A 68 17.58 16.12 4.39
N ALA A 69 17.13 14.90 4.10
CA ALA A 69 17.59 13.69 4.79
C ALA A 69 19.10 13.47 4.58
N GLY A 70 19.60 13.75 3.38
CA GLY A 70 21.02 13.65 3.04
C GLY A 70 21.87 14.65 3.83
N VAL A 71 21.46 15.92 3.89
CA VAL A 71 22.13 16.96 4.69
C VAL A 71 22.12 16.60 6.18
N MET A 72 21.00 16.11 6.70
CA MET A 72 20.89 15.68 8.10
C MET A 72 21.84 14.51 8.41
N ARG A 73 21.92 13.50 7.52
CA ARG A 73 22.85 12.37 7.68
C ARG A 73 24.31 12.81 7.60
N LEU A 74 24.65 13.75 6.71
CA LEU A 74 25.96 14.36 6.65
C LEU A 74 26.30 15.07 7.97
N ALA A 75 25.38 15.86 8.51
CA ALA A 75 25.56 16.55 9.78
C ALA A 75 25.83 15.56 10.93
N ILE A 76 25.02 14.51 11.06
CA ILE A 76 25.21 13.46 12.06
C ILE A 76 26.58 12.78 11.87
N GLY A 77 26.93 12.43 10.63
CA GLY A 77 28.22 11.81 10.31
C GLY A 77 29.42 12.71 10.59
N ILE A 78 29.32 14.02 10.42
CA ILE A 78 30.45 14.94 10.61
C ILE A 78 30.57 15.36 12.09
N PHE A 79 29.47 15.73 12.73
CA PHE A 79 29.46 16.39 14.03
C PHE A 79 29.34 15.43 15.23
N SER A 80 28.79 14.23 15.06
CA SER A 80 28.62 13.30 16.18
C SER A 80 29.89 12.51 16.47
N LYS A 81 30.60 12.92 17.53
CA LYS A 81 31.85 12.28 18.00
C LYS A 81 31.63 10.99 18.82
N GLY A 82 30.39 10.62 19.13
CA GLY A 82 30.03 9.44 19.93
C GLY A 82 29.54 8.22 19.13
N ILE A 83 29.56 8.27 17.80
CA ILE A 83 29.05 7.21 16.94
C ILE A 83 30.22 6.32 16.49
N GLY A 84 30.04 4.99 16.50
CA GLY A 84 31.04 4.05 15.99
C GLY A 84 31.48 4.37 14.56
N GLY A 85 32.78 4.27 14.28
CA GLY A 85 33.38 4.73 13.02
C GLY A 85 32.70 4.19 11.75
N GLY A 86 32.26 2.93 11.76
CA GLY A 86 31.50 2.34 10.64
C GLY A 86 30.15 3.02 10.38
N LEU A 87 29.38 3.31 11.43
CA LEU A 87 28.09 4.00 11.31
C LEU A 87 28.28 5.47 10.93
N ARG A 88 29.39 6.10 11.35
CA ARG A 88 29.78 7.44 10.91
C ARG A 88 30.01 7.48 9.39
N THR A 89 30.85 6.58 8.88
CA THR A 89 31.15 6.47 7.45
C THR A 89 29.90 6.16 6.64
N LEU A 90 29.04 5.25 7.11
CA LEU A 90 27.77 4.92 6.46
C LEU A 90 26.85 6.14 6.36
N ASN A 91 26.74 6.94 7.43
CA ASN A 91 25.93 8.17 7.41
C ASN A 91 26.48 9.21 6.44
N ILE A 92 27.80 9.36 6.36
CA ILE A 92 28.43 10.27 5.39
C ILE A 92 28.16 9.79 3.96
N LEU A 93 28.42 8.51 3.66
CA LEU A 93 28.22 7.94 2.33
C LEU A 93 26.76 8.01 1.88
N LEU A 94 25.82 7.56 2.73
CA LEU A 94 24.39 7.65 2.44
C LEU A 94 23.92 9.11 2.37
N GLY A 95 24.49 10.00 3.19
CA GLY A 95 24.21 11.42 3.15
C GLY A 95 24.59 12.05 1.81
N VAL A 96 25.82 11.83 1.33
CA VAL A 96 26.27 12.27 0.01
C VAL A 96 25.37 11.69 -1.09
N LEU A 97 25.13 10.37 -1.06
CA LEU A 97 24.30 9.71 -2.06
C LEU A 97 22.89 10.31 -2.14
N LEU A 98 22.25 10.55 -0.99
CA LEU A 98 20.91 11.14 -0.92
C LEU A 98 20.88 12.59 -1.40
N VAL A 99 21.88 13.41 -1.04
CA VAL A 99 21.96 14.79 -1.55
C VAL A 99 22.11 14.80 -3.07
N VAL A 100 23.02 13.98 -3.61
CA VAL A 100 23.24 13.89 -5.06
C VAL A 100 21.97 13.39 -5.76
N ALA A 101 21.37 12.31 -5.27
CA ALA A 101 20.12 11.77 -5.82
C ALA A 101 19.00 12.83 -5.79
N GLY A 102 18.80 13.51 -4.66
CA GLY A 102 17.79 14.56 -4.53
C GLY A 102 18.01 15.72 -5.49
N VAL A 103 19.24 16.23 -5.62
CA VAL A 103 19.57 17.31 -6.56
C VAL A 103 19.34 16.87 -8.01
N VAL A 104 19.76 15.66 -8.38
CA VAL A 104 19.54 15.10 -9.72
C VAL A 104 18.05 14.95 -10.00
N SER A 105 17.27 14.45 -9.04
CA SER A 105 15.82 14.30 -9.16
C SER A 105 15.11 15.64 -9.36
N LEU A 106 15.55 16.69 -8.66
CA LEU A 106 14.98 18.04 -8.79
C LEU A 106 15.39 18.74 -10.09
N LYS A 107 16.59 18.49 -10.59
CA LYS A 107 17.02 19.03 -11.90
C LYS A 107 16.25 18.44 -13.07
N ASN A 108 15.87 17.16 -12.98
CA ASN A 108 15.09 16.50 -14.01
C ASN A 108 13.92 15.73 -13.40
N VAL A 109 12.87 16.48 -13.08
CA VAL A 109 11.63 15.95 -12.48
C VAL A 109 10.97 14.91 -13.38
N ALA A 110 11.04 15.06 -14.70
CA ALA A 110 10.46 14.11 -15.63
C ALA A 110 11.16 12.74 -15.55
N THR A 111 12.49 12.71 -15.58
CA THR A 111 13.25 11.47 -15.42
C THR A 111 13.07 10.88 -14.02
N ALA A 112 13.03 11.71 -12.98
CA ALA A 112 12.76 11.25 -11.61
C ALA A 112 11.38 10.58 -11.49
N ALA A 113 10.34 11.19 -12.09
CA ALA A 113 9.01 10.62 -12.16
C ALA A 113 8.99 9.26 -12.87
N THR A 114 9.69 9.13 -14.00
CA THR A 114 9.82 7.84 -14.72
C THR A 114 10.51 6.78 -13.87
N VAL A 115 11.60 7.13 -13.17
CA VAL A 115 12.29 6.21 -12.26
C VAL A 115 11.35 5.76 -11.13
N LEU A 116 10.54 6.67 -10.58
CA LEU A 116 9.55 6.31 -9.55
C LEU A 116 8.49 5.35 -10.07
N VAL A 117 8.01 5.56 -11.30
CA VAL A 117 7.07 4.63 -11.94
C VAL A 117 7.71 3.26 -12.10
N ILE A 118 8.94 3.18 -12.61
CA ILE A 118 9.65 1.91 -12.77
C ILE A 118 9.81 1.20 -11.42
N PHE A 119 10.20 1.93 -10.37
CA PHE A 119 10.31 1.37 -9.01
C PHE A 119 8.97 0.86 -8.49
N ALA A 120 7.89 1.63 -8.64
CA ALA A 120 6.55 1.23 -8.19
C ALA A 120 6.07 -0.03 -8.93
N ILE A 121 6.26 -0.08 -10.25
CA ILE A 121 5.91 -1.23 -11.10
C ILE A 121 6.73 -2.45 -10.68
N ALA A 122 8.01 -2.28 -10.38
CA ALA A 122 8.87 -3.37 -9.91
C ALA A 122 8.37 -3.95 -8.58
N PHE A 123 8.00 -3.10 -7.63
CA PHE A 123 7.41 -3.53 -6.36
C PHE A 123 6.12 -4.34 -6.56
N VAL A 124 5.22 -3.86 -7.43
CA VAL A 124 3.97 -4.56 -7.74
C VAL A 124 4.25 -5.90 -8.43
N GLY A 125 5.14 -5.94 -9.41
CA GLY A 125 5.51 -7.16 -10.13
C GLY A 125 6.11 -8.22 -9.21
N VAL A 126 7.00 -7.81 -8.30
CA VAL A 126 7.55 -8.71 -7.27
C VAL A 126 6.45 -9.19 -6.32
N GLY A 127 5.53 -8.31 -5.91
CA GLY A 127 4.37 -8.67 -5.08
C GLY A 127 3.52 -9.77 -5.71
N TRP A 128 3.15 -9.64 -7.00
CA TRP A 128 2.39 -10.67 -7.72
C TRP A 128 3.13 -12.00 -7.85
N ILE A 129 4.46 -11.98 -7.99
CA ILE A 129 5.25 -13.21 -7.97
C ILE A 129 5.16 -13.88 -6.59
N ILE A 130 5.33 -13.11 -5.52
CA ILE A 130 5.25 -13.62 -4.14
C ILE A 130 3.86 -14.20 -3.86
N ASP A 131 2.79 -13.46 -4.18
CA ASP A 131 1.40 -13.91 -4.00
C ASP A 131 1.13 -15.18 -4.80
N GLY A 132 1.67 -15.28 -6.02
CA GLY A 132 1.53 -16.46 -6.85
C GLY A 132 2.26 -17.68 -6.27
N VAL A 133 3.47 -17.49 -5.73
CA VAL A 133 4.22 -18.53 -5.02
C VAL A 133 3.47 -18.99 -3.76
N MET A 134 2.91 -18.06 -2.99
CA MET A 134 2.09 -18.39 -1.80
C MET A 134 0.84 -19.17 -2.19
N ALA A 135 0.11 -18.74 -3.22
CA ALA A 135 -1.08 -19.44 -3.72
C ALA A 135 -0.75 -20.88 -4.16
N LEU A 136 0.40 -21.09 -4.80
CA LEU A 136 0.88 -22.43 -5.15
C LEU A 136 1.22 -23.26 -3.91
N ALA A 137 1.87 -22.68 -2.91
CA ALA A 137 2.22 -23.36 -1.66
C ALA A 137 0.97 -23.77 -0.84
N GLU A 138 -0.10 -22.98 -0.89
CA GLU A 138 -1.36 -23.25 -0.19
C GLU A 138 -2.29 -24.19 -0.95
N SER A 139 -2.14 -24.29 -2.28
CA SER A 139 -2.98 -25.15 -3.12
C SER A 139 -2.92 -26.63 -2.73
N GLY A 140 -1.80 -27.10 -2.19
CA GLY A 140 -1.65 -28.48 -1.69
C GLY A 140 -2.46 -28.80 -0.42
N ARG A 141 -3.06 -27.80 0.24
CA ARG A 141 -3.78 -27.96 1.52
C ARG A 141 -5.31 -27.88 1.40
N THR A 142 -5.87 -27.61 0.22
CA THR A 142 -7.31 -27.32 0.05
C THR A 142 -7.96 -28.23 -1.01
N PRO A 143 -9.20 -28.76 -0.79
CA PRO A 143 -9.87 -29.68 -1.72
C PRO A 143 -10.17 -29.12 -3.13
N ASN A 144 -10.21 -27.80 -3.31
CA ASN A 144 -10.47 -27.14 -4.61
C ASN A 144 -9.18 -26.54 -5.23
N SER A 145 -8.08 -27.30 -5.15
CA SER A 145 -6.69 -26.91 -5.47
C SER A 145 -6.47 -26.35 -6.88
N GLY A 146 -7.24 -26.79 -7.88
CA GLY A 146 -7.01 -26.43 -9.29
C GLY A 146 -7.11 -24.93 -9.59
N TRP A 147 -8.03 -24.21 -8.93
CA TRP A 147 -8.17 -22.76 -9.11
C TRP A 147 -7.04 -21.98 -8.46
N ALA A 148 -6.55 -22.43 -7.30
CA ALA A 148 -5.41 -21.81 -6.63
C ALA A 148 -4.11 -21.99 -7.44
N ILE A 149 -3.93 -23.16 -8.07
CA ILE A 149 -2.79 -23.42 -8.97
C ILE A 149 -2.86 -22.53 -10.20
N ALA A 150 -4.02 -22.46 -10.85
CA ALA A 150 -4.21 -21.60 -12.03
C ALA A 150 -3.96 -20.12 -11.70
N PHE A 151 -4.49 -19.64 -10.58
CA PHE A 151 -4.24 -18.27 -10.10
C PHE A 151 -2.75 -18.03 -9.81
N GLY A 152 -2.09 -18.96 -9.12
CA GLY A 152 -0.68 -18.82 -8.77
C GLY A 152 0.24 -18.73 -9.99
N ILE A 153 0.02 -19.59 -11.00
CA ILE A 153 0.75 -19.54 -12.27
C ILE A 153 0.47 -18.20 -12.99
N LEU A 154 -0.79 -17.80 -13.08
CA LEU A 154 -1.17 -16.54 -13.74
C LEU A 154 -0.53 -15.33 -13.06
N SER A 155 -0.51 -15.29 -11.72
CA SER A 155 0.06 -14.20 -10.93
C SER A 155 1.57 -14.09 -11.13
N ILE A 156 2.29 -15.22 -11.15
CA ILE A 156 3.73 -15.24 -11.44
C ILE A 156 4.01 -14.73 -12.86
N LEU A 157 3.28 -15.23 -13.85
CA LEU A 157 3.45 -14.79 -15.23
C LEU A 157 3.13 -13.30 -15.39
N ALA A 158 2.06 -12.83 -14.76
CA ALA A 158 1.71 -11.41 -14.75
C ALA A 158 2.84 -10.57 -14.14
N GLY A 159 3.40 -10.99 -13.00
CA GLY A 159 4.54 -10.31 -12.37
C GLY A 159 5.79 -10.29 -13.25
N ILE A 160 6.13 -11.40 -13.92
CA ILE A 160 7.25 -11.46 -14.87
C ILE A 160 7.02 -10.50 -16.04
N VAL A 161 5.84 -10.52 -16.66
CA VAL A 161 5.50 -9.63 -17.78
C VAL A 161 5.63 -8.17 -17.36
N VAL A 162 5.17 -7.83 -16.15
CA VAL A 162 5.28 -6.48 -15.59
C VAL A 162 6.72 -6.03 -15.41
N LEU A 163 7.61 -6.93 -15.00
CA LEU A 163 9.04 -6.63 -14.81
C LEU A 163 9.80 -6.53 -16.14
N VAL A 164 9.44 -7.33 -17.14
CA VAL A 164 10.11 -7.36 -18.45
C VAL A 164 9.66 -6.18 -19.34
N LEU A 165 8.40 -5.75 -19.22
CA LEU A 165 7.81 -4.71 -20.07
C LEU A 165 7.30 -3.50 -19.27
N PRO A 166 8.17 -2.81 -18.50
CA PRO A 166 7.73 -1.78 -17.55
C PRO A 166 7.01 -0.61 -18.21
N ALA A 167 7.38 -0.22 -19.44
CA ALA A 167 6.72 0.87 -20.16
C ALA A 167 5.27 0.54 -20.53
N SER A 168 5.02 -0.66 -21.07
CA SER A 168 3.68 -1.11 -21.45
C SER A 168 2.83 -1.42 -20.22
N SER A 169 3.44 -1.98 -19.18
CA SER A 169 2.78 -2.32 -17.92
C SER A 169 2.41 -1.10 -17.10
N ALA A 170 3.14 0.02 -17.23
CA ALA A 170 2.81 1.27 -16.55
C ALA A 170 1.37 1.74 -16.86
N ALA A 171 1.00 1.79 -18.14
CA ALA A 171 -0.32 2.25 -18.55
C ALA A 171 -1.42 1.32 -18.05
N PHE A 172 -1.22 -0.01 -18.17
CA PHE A 172 -2.15 -1.01 -17.67
C PHE A 172 -2.33 -0.91 -16.16
N LEU A 173 -1.24 -0.82 -15.39
CA LEU A 173 -1.29 -0.75 -13.94
C LEU A 173 -1.90 0.56 -13.45
N ILE A 174 -1.63 1.70 -14.09
CA ILE A 174 -2.26 2.97 -13.75
C ILE A 174 -3.77 2.88 -13.97
N LEU A 175 -4.21 2.36 -15.13
CA LEU A 175 -5.63 2.21 -15.44
C LEU A 175 -6.32 1.22 -14.49
N PHE A 176 -5.70 0.05 -14.29
CA PHE A 176 -6.20 -0.97 -13.38
C PHE A 176 -6.30 -0.44 -11.95
N SER A 177 -5.27 0.25 -11.46
CA SER A 177 -5.25 0.84 -10.12
C SER A 177 -6.27 1.96 -9.96
N ALA A 178 -6.45 2.82 -10.98
CA ALA A 178 -7.46 3.87 -10.96
C ALA A 178 -8.88 3.28 -10.88
N ILE A 179 -9.19 2.29 -11.73
CA ILE A 179 -10.48 1.60 -11.72
C ILE A 179 -10.69 0.87 -10.39
N ALA A 180 -9.67 0.16 -9.90
CA ALA A 180 -9.73 -0.55 -8.63
C ALA A 180 -9.99 0.41 -7.45
N LEU A 181 -9.31 1.55 -7.39
CA LEU A 181 -9.53 2.59 -6.38
C LEU A 181 -10.94 3.19 -6.46
N ILE A 182 -11.47 3.40 -7.66
CA ILE A 182 -12.85 3.86 -7.86
C ILE A 182 -13.84 2.81 -7.33
N VAL A 183 -13.69 1.54 -7.72
CA VAL A 183 -14.56 0.45 -7.29
C VAL A 183 -14.48 0.25 -5.77
N LEU A 184 -13.28 0.19 -5.20
CA LEU A 184 -13.06 0.08 -3.76
C LEU A 184 -13.60 1.30 -3.01
N GLY A 185 -13.46 2.51 -3.57
CA GLY A 185 -14.06 3.73 -3.04
C GLY A 185 -15.57 3.65 -2.99
N ILE A 186 -16.22 3.22 -4.09
CA ILE A 186 -17.67 3.00 -4.16
C ILE A 186 -18.11 1.95 -3.14
N ILE A 187 -17.44 0.80 -3.09
CA ILE A 187 -17.75 -0.27 -2.13
C ILE A 187 -17.58 0.25 -0.69
N GLY A 188 -16.53 1.00 -0.40
CA GLY A 188 -16.27 1.59 0.92
C GLY A 188 -17.37 2.57 1.34
N VAL A 189 -17.79 3.45 0.42
CA VAL A 189 -18.89 4.39 0.64
C VAL A 189 -20.20 3.63 0.87
N VAL A 190 -20.54 2.66 0.02
CA VAL A 190 -21.73 1.82 0.18
C VAL A 190 -21.69 1.06 1.51
N ARG A 191 -20.56 0.46 1.87
CA ARG A 191 -20.36 -0.21 3.16
C ARG A 191 -20.51 0.74 4.33
N ALA A 192 -20.01 1.97 4.26
CA ALA A 192 -20.20 2.96 5.33
C ALA A 192 -21.69 3.33 5.52
N PHE A 193 -22.46 3.33 4.43
CA PHE A 193 -23.91 3.53 4.48
C PHE A 193 -24.70 2.30 4.93
N THR A 194 -24.23 1.08 4.68
CA THR A 194 -24.89 -0.16 5.11
C THR A 194 -24.46 -0.63 6.51
N PHE A 195 -23.25 -0.30 6.98
CA PHE A 195 -22.75 -0.66 8.31
C PHE A 195 -23.62 -0.03 9.40
N GLY A 196 -24.23 -0.86 10.25
CA GLY A 196 -25.07 -0.44 11.36
C GLY A 196 -26.49 -0.01 10.97
N ARG A 197 -26.91 -0.16 9.71
CA ARG A 197 -28.29 0.14 9.28
C ARG A 197 -29.31 -0.75 10.01
N ASP A 198 -28.99 -2.01 10.17
CA ASP A 198 -29.87 -2.99 10.82
C ASP A 198 -29.86 -2.84 12.36
N VAL A 199 -28.72 -2.42 12.93
CA VAL A 199 -28.56 -2.14 14.36
C VAL A 199 -29.28 -0.85 14.78
N LEU A 200 -29.27 0.18 13.92
CA LEU A 200 -30.02 1.43 14.15
C LEU A 200 -31.51 1.27 13.87
N ALA A 201 -31.90 0.38 12.94
CA ALA A 201 -33.31 0.05 12.68
C ALA A 201 -33.93 -0.77 13.81
N ALA A 202 -33.17 -1.64 14.48
CA ALA A 202 -33.60 -2.42 15.65
C ALA A 202 -33.64 -1.63 16.97
N ALA A 203 -33.10 -0.40 16.99
CA ALA A 203 -33.08 0.48 18.16
C ALA A 203 -34.21 1.53 18.16
N LYS A 204 -35.18 1.40 17.25
CA LYS A 204 -36.37 2.24 17.12
C LYS A 204 -37.61 1.46 17.50
#